data_AF-A0A7I8WCE3-F1
#
_entry.id   AF-A0A7I8WCE3-F1
#
_cell.length_a   1.000
_cell.length_b   1.000
_cell.length_c   1.000
_cell.angle_alpha   90.00
_cell.angle_beta   90.00
_cell.angle_gamma   90.00
#
_symmetry.space_group_name_H-M   'P 1'
#
loop_
_entity.id
_entity.type
_entity.pdbx_description
1 polymer ?
#
loop_
_entity_poly.entity_id
_entity_poly.type
_entity_poly.pdbx_seq_one_letter_code
_entity_poly.pdbx_strand_id
1 'polypeptide(L)'
;MSWNNRDLDDQFGRPVYPTKSDEPEEERVCGWGEGTAQQQIEGSMTRQLNSTKQSLRLIAQSEEIGITAAQELDQQGEQLDNIEKNLDKVNTDVRATQKHLDSIKSVFGGLKNWFTGANKTAEEERKKTEEASRQRLERKREEESKLQKVINENQRISTQQRQTNMNMNDNIFDQSNPMAKHEAVLNENLDLMQGGISRLKNLSLGLQNEIDSQNDQLESITSKAERADTRIRDQNRQMGQILK
;
A
#
# COMPACT_ATOMS: atom_id res chain seq x y z
N MET A 1 22.22 -57.24 -21.04
CA MET A 1 22.65 -55.93 -21.55
C MET A 1 22.91 -55.04 -20.36
N SER A 2 24.19 -54.76 -20.11
CA SER A 2 24.68 -53.89 -19.05
C SER A 2 24.75 -52.47 -19.59
N TRP A 3 24.19 -51.50 -18.87
CA TRP A 3 24.50 -50.08 -19.04
C TRP A 3 24.76 -49.46 -17.66
N ASN A 4 25.86 -48.73 -17.62
CA ASN A 4 26.46 -48.06 -16.46
C ASN A 4 25.53 -47.03 -15.84
N ASN A 5 25.52 -46.99 -14.51
CA ASN A 5 25.09 -45.85 -13.71
C ASN A 5 26.33 -45.29 -12.98
N ARG A 6 27.15 -44.55 -13.72
CA ARG A 6 28.06 -43.54 -13.17
C ARG A 6 27.47 -42.20 -13.60
N ASP A 7 27.59 -41.23 -12.72
CA ASP A 7 27.12 -39.85 -12.85
C ASP A 7 25.75 -39.63 -12.21
N LEU A 8 25.78 -39.45 -10.89
CA LEU A 8 24.90 -38.59 -10.08
C LEU A 8 25.09 -39.03 -8.62
N ASP A 9 26.12 -38.51 -7.94
CA ASP A 9 26.14 -38.33 -6.46
C ASP A 9 27.53 -37.84 -5.99
N ASP A 10 28.01 -36.72 -6.53
CA ASP A 10 29.30 -36.14 -6.11
C ASP A 10 29.21 -34.62 -5.84
N GLN A 11 28.22 -34.20 -5.05
CA GLN A 11 28.10 -32.80 -4.59
C GLN A 11 27.77 -32.60 -3.11
N PHE A 12 27.79 -33.65 -2.28
CA PHE A 12 27.65 -33.49 -0.82
C PHE A 12 28.64 -34.39 -0.09
N GLY A 13 29.86 -33.86 0.12
CA GLY A 13 30.86 -34.48 0.99
C GLY A 13 30.31 -34.69 2.39
N ARG A 14 30.11 -35.95 2.79
CA ARG A 14 29.80 -36.31 4.17
C ARG A 14 31.09 -36.22 5.00
N PRO A 15 31.05 -35.65 6.22
CA PRO A 15 32.23 -35.64 7.08
C PRO A 15 32.56 -37.07 7.53
N VAL A 16 33.80 -37.49 7.30
CA VAL A 16 34.38 -38.72 7.83
C VAL A 16 34.69 -38.48 9.31
N TYR A 17 34.04 -39.23 10.21
CA TYR A 17 34.39 -39.20 11.63
C TYR A 17 35.60 -40.11 11.89
N PRO A 18 36.63 -39.66 12.62
CA PRO A 18 37.75 -40.53 12.98
C PRO A 18 37.29 -41.62 13.95
N THR A 19 37.68 -42.87 13.68
CA THR A 19 37.46 -43.99 14.60
C THR A 19 38.42 -43.91 15.78
N LYS A 20 37.85 -44.05 16.99
CA LYS A 20 38.55 -44.12 18.27
C LYS A 20 39.47 -45.35 18.33
N SER A 21 40.77 -45.19 18.16
CA SER A 21 41.70 -46.23 18.66
C SER A 21 43.16 -45.84 18.88
N ASP A 22 43.61 -44.61 18.60
CA ASP A 22 45.04 -44.30 18.77
C ASP A 22 45.30 -42.86 19.26
N GLU A 23 45.06 -42.57 20.54
CA GLU A 23 45.65 -41.38 21.21
C GLU A 23 46.08 -41.73 22.66
N PRO A 24 47.29 -41.33 23.10
CA PRO A 24 47.81 -41.59 24.45
C PRO A 24 47.08 -40.76 25.51
N GLU A 25 47.04 -41.28 26.74
CA GLU A 25 46.44 -40.66 27.92
C GLU A 25 47.15 -39.34 28.29
N GLU A 26 46.71 -38.22 27.69
CA GLU A 26 46.97 -36.89 28.25
C GLU A 26 45.83 -36.48 29.18
N GLU A 27 46.23 -36.06 30.38
CA GLU A 27 45.37 -35.62 31.49
C GLU A 27 44.25 -34.69 31.01
N ARG A 28 43.00 -35.12 31.23
CA ARG A 28 41.84 -34.24 31.10
C ARG A 28 41.84 -33.22 32.24
N VAL A 29 42.56 -32.13 32.06
CA VAL A 29 42.27 -30.88 32.76
C VAL A 29 41.02 -30.29 32.13
N CYS A 30 39.86 -30.54 32.72
CA CYS A 30 38.61 -29.86 32.37
C CYS A 30 38.70 -28.38 32.78
N GLY A 31 39.39 -27.58 31.98
CA GLY A 31 39.38 -26.13 32.05
C GLY A 31 38.63 -25.57 30.85
N TRP A 32 37.30 -25.48 30.92
CA TRP A 32 36.59 -24.57 30.00
C TRP A 32 36.96 -23.14 30.42
N GLY A 33 37.98 -22.59 29.74
CA GLY A 33 38.55 -21.29 30.08
C GLY A 33 37.51 -20.18 30.01
N GLU A 34 37.26 -19.53 31.15
CA GLU A 34 36.34 -18.40 31.34
C GLU A 34 36.51 -17.28 30.29
N GLY A 35 37.73 -17.10 29.76
CA GLY A 35 38.02 -16.11 28.70
C GLY A 35 37.32 -16.37 27.36
N THR A 36 37.02 -17.63 27.02
CA THR A 36 36.31 -17.97 25.77
C THR A 36 34.80 -17.75 25.87
N ALA A 37 34.22 -17.91 27.07
CA ALA A 37 32.81 -17.67 27.32
C ALA A 37 32.49 -16.17 27.33
N GLN A 38 33.35 -15.36 27.94
CA GLN A 38 33.18 -13.90 27.97
C GLN A 38 33.27 -13.28 26.58
N GLN A 39 34.24 -13.70 25.75
CA GLN A 39 34.33 -13.26 24.35
C GLN A 39 33.12 -13.66 23.51
N GLN A 40 32.57 -14.86 23.73
CA GLN A 40 31.35 -15.30 23.05
C GLN A 40 30.13 -14.47 23.44
N ILE A 41 29.98 -14.13 24.73
CA ILE A 41 28.89 -13.27 25.23
C ILE A 41 29.00 -11.87 24.63
N GLU A 42 30.20 -11.27 24.64
CA GLU A 42 30.44 -9.93 24.05
C GLU A 42 30.19 -9.89 22.54
N GLY A 43 30.65 -10.92 21.82
CA GLY A 43 30.38 -11.07 20.38
C GLY A 43 28.89 -11.24 20.08
N SER A 44 28.15 -11.99 20.91
CA SER A 44 26.70 -12.13 20.79
C SER A 44 25.97 -10.80 21.02
N MET A 45 26.31 -10.10 22.11
CA MET A 45 25.74 -8.79 22.46
C MET A 45 25.95 -7.76 21.34
N THR A 46 27.17 -7.66 20.81
CA THR A 46 27.50 -6.73 19.72
C THR A 46 26.69 -7.04 18.46
N ARG A 47 26.53 -8.32 18.11
CA ARG A 47 25.72 -8.73 16.94
C ARG A 47 24.25 -8.36 17.11
N GLN A 48 23.67 -8.57 18.29
CA GLN A 48 22.27 -8.21 18.56
C GLN A 48 22.03 -6.70 18.43
N LEU A 49 22.93 -5.89 18.98
CA LEU A 49 22.84 -4.43 18.91
C LEU A 49 23.01 -3.92 17.47
N ASN A 50 23.95 -4.48 16.71
CA ASN A 50 24.11 -4.14 15.29
C ASN A 50 22.88 -4.54 14.47
N SER A 51 22.31 -5.72 14.75
CA SER A 51 21.10 -6.19 14.08
C SER A 51 19.91 -5.26 14.36
N THR A 52 19.67 -4.86 15.61
CA THR A 52 18.57 -3.93 15.94
C THR A 52 18.76 -2.56 15.31
N LYS A 53 20.00 -2.02 15.29
CA LYS A 53 20.32 -0.78 14.55
C LYS A 53 20.03 -0.89 13.06
N GLN A 54 20.38 -2.01 12.43
CA GLN A 54 20.08 -2.26 11.02
C GLN A 54 18.56 -2.32 10.79
N SER A 55 17.82 -3.05 11.64
CA SER A 55 16.37 -3.14 11.55
C SER A 55 15.70 -1.78 11.69
N LEU A 56 16.15 -0.92 12.62
CA LEU A 56 15.65 0.45 12.76
C LEU A 56 15.86 1.28 11.50
N ARG A 57 17.04 1.16 10.87
CA ARG A 57 17.32 1.84 9.59
C ARG A 57 16.40 1.35 8.49
N LEU A 58 16.17 0.04 8.40
CA LEU A 58 15.25 -0.54 7.41
C LEU A 58 13.83 -0.06 7.63
N ILE A 59 13.35 -0.04 8.88
CA ILE A 59 12.01 0.47 9.23
C ILE A 59 11.87 1.95 8.81
N ALA A 60 12.84 2.79 9.15
CA ALA A 60 12.81 4.21 8.77
C ALA A 60 12.80 4.40 7.24
N GLN A 61 13.59 3.61 6.50
CA GLN A 61 13.59 3.62 5.04
C GLN A 61 12.25 3.15 4.46
N SER A 62 11.66 2.09 5.03
CA SER A 62 10.34 1.62 4.63
C SER A 62 9.24 2.64 4.90
N GLU A 63 9.32 3.39 6.00
CA GLU A 63 8.37 4.46 6.32
C GLU A 63 8.44 5.57 5.27
N GLU A 64 9.65 6.00 4.89
CA GLU A 64 9.86 7.01 3.85
C GLU A 64 9.28 6.56 2.50
N ILE A 65 9.59 5.32 2.07
CA ILE A 65 9.05 4.76 0.83
C ILE A 65 7.52 4.70 0.89
N GLY A 66 6.95 4.22 2.00
CA GLY A 66 5.50 4.11 2.15
C GLY A 66 4.80 5.47 2.17
N ILE A 67 5.43 6.52 2.73
CA ILE A 67 4.89 7.88 2.72
C ILE A 67 4.85 8.42 1.30
N THR A 68 5.93 8.23 0.53
CA THR A 68 5.96 8.62 -0.89
C THR A 68 4.89 7.87 -1.67
N ALA A 69 4.76 6.56 -1.48
CA ALA A 69 3.71 5.77 -2.12
C ALA A 69 2.31 6.28 -1.74
N ALA A 70 2.08 6.67 -0.49
CA ALA A 70 0.80 7.21 -0.05
C ALA A 70 0.49 8.55 -0.73
N GLN A 71 1.50 9.41 -0.91
CA GLN A 71 1.34 10.68 -1.64
C GLN A 71 1.06 10.46 -3.12
N GLU A 72 1.69 9.47 -3.74
CA GLU A 72 1.40 9.11 -5.14
C GLU A 72 -0.02 8.57 -5.30
N LEU A 73 -0.50 7.72 -4.39
CA LEU A 73 -1.88 7.24 -4.40
C LEU A 73 -2.88 8.38 -4.23
N ASP A 74 -2.64 9.31 -3.31
CA ASP A 74 -3.51 10.50 -3.13
C ASP A 74 -3.63 11.31 -4.44
N GLN A 75 -2.51 11.56 -5.12
CA GLN A 75 -2.51 12.24 -6.42
C GLN A 75 -3.21 11.43 -7.52
N GLN A 76 -3.07 10.10 -7.52
CA GLN A 76 -3.76 9.23 -8.47
C GLN A 76 -5.28 9.23 -8.22
N GLY A 77 -5.70 9.24 -6.96
CA GLY A 77 -7.10 9.36 -6.55
C GLY A 77 -7.75 10.61 -7.15
N GLU A 78 -7.09 11.78 -7.03
CA GLU A 78 -7.59 13.03 -7.62
C GLU A 78 -7.73 12.94 -9.16
N GLN A 79 -6.78 12.29 -9.83
CA GLN A 79 -6.84 12.09 -11.28
C GLN A 79 -8.03 11.20 -11.69
N LEU A 80 -8.26 10.11 -10.98
CA LEU A 80 -9.43 9.25 -11.20
C LEU A 80 -10.74 10.02 -10.96
N ASP A 81 -10.77 10.89 -9.95
CA ASP A 81 -11.93 11.74 -9.65
C ASP A 81 -12.23 12.72 -10.78
N ASN A 82 -11.19 13.30 -11.39
CA ASN A 82 -11.33 14.16 -12.55
C ASN A 82 -11.80 13.38 -13.79
N ILE A 83 -11.30 12.17 -14.00
CA ILE A 83 -11.75 11.27 -15.08
C ILE A 83 -13.24 10.92 -14.90
N GLU A 84 -13.65 10.53 -13.69
CA GLU A 84 -15.04 10.17 -13.39
C GLU A 84 -15.99 11.36 -13.65
N LYS A 85 -15.64 12.57 -13.19
CA LYS A 85 -16.40 13.81 -13.45
C LYS A 85 -16.50 14.12 -14.95
N ASN A 86 -15.42 13.94 -15.70
CA ASN A 86 -15.42 14.18 -17.14
C ASN A 86 -16.30 13.16 -17.88
N LEU A 87 -16.28 11.89 -17.47
CA LEU A 87 -17.18 10.87 -18.02
C LEU A 87 -18.66 11.14 -17.71
N ASP A 88 -18.96 11.71 -16.54
CA ASP A 88 -20.32 12.14 -16.22
C ASP A 88 -20.80 13.30 -17.10
N LYS A 89 -19.91 14.25 -17.41
CA LYS A 89 -20.17 15.32 -18.40
C LYS A 89 -20.41 14.73 -19.79
N VAL A 90 -19.50 13.87 -20.27
CA VAL A 90 -19.66 13.21 -21.58
C VAL A 90 -20.98 12.46 -21.65
N ASN A 91 -21.34 11.69 -20.62
CA ASN A 91 -22.63 10.97 -20.60
C ASN A 91 -23.83 11.94 -20.65
N THR A 92 -23.72 13.11 -20.03
CA THR A 92 -24.75 14.16 -20.07
C THR A 92 -24.84 14.80 -21.45
N ASP A 93 -23.70 15.16 -22.03
CA ASP A 93 -23.60 15.78 -23.35
C ASP A 93 -24.13 14.83 -24.42
N VAL A 94 -23.74 13.56 -24.38
CA VAL A 94 -24.26 12.52 -25.26
C VAL A 94 -25.79 12.41 -25.13
N ARG A 95 -26.36 12.47 -23.92
CA ARG A 95 -27.83 12.48 -23.77
C ARG A 95 -28.48 13.72 -24.38
N ALA A 96 -27.85 14.89 -24.25
CA ALA A 96 -28.34 16.12 -24.88
C ALA A 96 -28.26 16.02 -26.41
N THR A 97 -27.14 15.54 -26.95
CA THR A 97 -26.93 15.26 -28.37
C THR A 97 -28.01 14.32 -28.90
N GLN A 98 -28.38 13.26 -28.16
CA GLN A 98 -29.44 12.35 -28.60
C GLN A 98 -30.77 13.09 -28.79
N LYS A 99 -31.16 13.94 -27.83
CA LYS A 99 -32.40 14.73 -27.93
C LYS A 99 -32.38 15.67 -29.13
N HIS A 100 -31.23 16.26 -29.43
CA HIS A 100 -31.08 17.11 -30.60
C HIS A 100 -31.18 16.31 -31.91
N LEU A 101 -30.54 15.14 -31.99
CA LEU A 101 -30.67 14.24 -33.14
C LEU A 101 -32.12 13.79 -33.36
N ASP A 102 -32.82 13.41 -32.28
CA ASP A 102 -34.23 13.04 -32.32
C ASP A 102 -35.11 14.21 -32.80
N SER A 103 -34.79 15.43 -32.36
CA SER A 103 -35.47 16.66 -32.80
C SER A 103 -35.24 16.94 -34.29
N ILE A 104 -34.00 16.80 -34.78
CA ILE A 104 -33.68 17.00 -36.21
C ILE A 104 -34.45 15.99 -37.06
N LYS A 105 -34.46 14.70 -36.67
CA LYS A 105 -35.25 13.68 -37.36
C LYS A 105 -36.75 14.03 -37.41
N SER A 106 -37.28 14.63 -36.34
CA SER A 106 -38.68 15.05 -36.29
C SER A 106 -39.02 16.23 -37.21
N VAL A 107 -38.08 17.14 -37.49
CA VAL A 107 -38.32 18.31 -38.36
C VAL A 107 -38.39 17.90 -39.84
N PHE A 108 -37.65 16.87 -40.25
CA PHE A 108 -37.72 16.31 -41.61
C PHE A 108 -38.89 15.31 -41.80
N GLY A 109 -39.63 14.97 -40.73
CA GLY A 109 -40.62 13.89 -40.72
C GLY A 109 -42.09 14.27 -40.42
N GLY A 110 -42.41 15.53 -40.11
CA GLY A 110 -43.79 16.00 -40.04
C GLY A 110 -44.34 16.29 -38.63
N LEU A 111 -45.03 17.43 -38.55
CA LEU A 111 -45.66 18.05 -37.38
C LEU A 111 -46.84 17.25 -36.79
N LYS A 112 -46.62 16.10 -36.15
CA LYS A 112 -47.73 15.42 -35.44
C LYS A 112 -47.29 14.52 -34.27
N ASN A 113 -46.95 15.13 -33.13
CA ASN A 113 -47.13 14.65 -31.75
C ASN A 113 -46.38 15.61 -30.80
N TRP A 114 -46.91 16.79 -30.50
CA TRP A 114 -47.83 17.07 -29.38
C TRP A 114 -47.37 16.52 -28.02
N PHE A 115 -46.59 17.33 -27.31
CA PHE A 115 -46.83 17.73 -25.92
C PHE A 115 -47.73 16.80 -25.08
N THR A 116 -47.16 15.75 -24.46
CA THR A 116 -47.79 15.10 -23.30
C THR A 116 -46.74 14.56 -22.32
N GLY A 117 -46.54 15.29 -21.22
CA GLY A 117 -46.70 14.69 -19.88
C GLY A 117 -45.51 14.13 -19.09
N ALA A 118 -44.25 14.21 -19.52
CA ALA A 118 -43.15 13.49 -18.84
C ALA A 118 -42.34 14.27 -17.77
N ASN A 119 -42.82 15.42 -17.27
CA ASN A 119 -42.02 16.28 -16.40
C ASN A 119 -42.09 15.95 -14.89
N LYS A 120 -42.90 14.98 -14.44
CA LYS A 120 -43.03 14.67 -13.00
C LYS A 120 -42.16 13.49 -12.52
N THR A 121 -41.92 12.48 -13.36
CA THR A 121 -41.11 11.30 -12.99
C THR A 121 -39.60 11.52 -13.12
N ALA A 122 -39.14 12.39 -14.02
CA ALA A 122 -37.72 12.70 -14.18
C ALA A 122 -37.12 13.53 -13.03
N GLU A 123 -37.95 14.29 -12.31
CA GLU A 123 -37.53 15.15 -11.19
C GLU A 123 -37.28 14.32 -9.91
N GLU A 124 -38.08 13.28 -9.67
CA GLU A 124 -37.95 12.40 -8.50
C GLU A 124 -36.79 11.40 -8.63
N GLU A 125 -36.51 10.90 -9.83
CA GLU A 125 -35.33 10.05 -10.08
C GLU A 125 -34.00 10.84 -10.02
N ARG A 126 -34.02 12.13 -10.39
CA ARG A 126 -32.85 13.01 -10.25
C ARG A 126 -32.47 13.23 -8.79
N LYS A 127 -33.44 13.46 -7.90
CA LYS A 127 -33.18 13.68 -6.47
C LYS A 127 -32.58 12.45 -5.77
N LYS A 128 -33.09 11.24 -6.06
CA LYS A 128 -32.50 10.00 -5.51
C LYS A 128 -31.09 9.72 -6.01
N THR A 129 -30.79 10.07 -7.27
CA THR A 129 -29.45 9.90 -7.85
C THR A 129 -28.46 10.93 -7.28
N GLU A 130 -28.91 12.15 -6.99
CA GLU A 130 -28.11 13.21 -6.35
C GLU A 130 -27.80 12.92 -4.87
N GLU A 131 -28.74 12.34 -4.11
CA GLU A 131 -28.51 11.98 -2.71
C GLU A 131 -27.51 10.81 -2.60
N ALA A 132 -27.60 9.81 -3.48
CA ALA A 132 -26.66 8.71 -3.54
C ALA A 132 -25.25 9.15 -3.98
N SER A 133 -25.14 10.08 -4.92
CA SER A 133 -23.85 10.64 -5.34
C SER A 133 -23.22 11.51 -4.26
N ARG A 134 -24.02 12.27 -3.50
CA ARG A 134 -23.55 13.04 -2.33
C ARG A 134 -23.02 12.14 -1.22
N GLN A 135 -23.74 11.08 -0.85
CA GLN A 135 -23.24 10.14 0.17
C GLN A 135 -21.96 9.42 -0.25
N ARG A 136 -21.80 9.10 -1.54
CA ARG A 136 -20.57 8.51 -2.06
C ARG A 136 -19.42 9.51 -1.99
N LEU A 137 -19.67 10.78 -2.32
CA LEU A 137 -18.68 11.85 -2.23
C LEU A 137 -18.25 12.15 -0.78
N GLU A 138 -19.19 12.10 0.17
CA GLU A 138 -18.89 12.28 1.60
C GLU A 138 -18.04 11.13 2.15
N ARG A 139 -18.36 9.87 1.78
CA ARG A 139 -17.53 8.70 2.15
C ARG A 139 -16.12 8.78 1.56
N LYS A 140 -16.01 9.15 0.28
CA LYS A 140 -14.70 9.35 -0.37
C LYS A 140 -13.86 10.43 0.31
N ARG A 141 -14.47 11.58 0.65
CA ARG A 141 -13.78 12.64 1.40
C ARG A 141 -13.30 12.19 2.78
N GLU A 142 -14.07 11.33 3.45
CA GLU A 142 -13.63 10.74 4.71
C GLU A 142 -12.47 9.76 4.52
N GLU A 143 -12.43 9.02 3.42
CA GLU A 143 -11.36 8.07 3.08
C GLU A 143 -10.05 8.78 2.68
N GLU A 144 -10.11 9.76 1.79
CA GLU A 144 -8.97 10.62 1.44
C GLU A 144 -8.42 11.33 2.70
N SER A 145 -9.33 11.81 3.56
CA SER A 145 -8.95 12.40 4.85
C SER A 145 -8.24 11.41 5.77
N LYS A 146 -8.56 10.11 5.71
CA LYS A 146 -7.90 9.08 6.54
C LYS A 146 -6.48 8.83 6.07
N LEU A 147 -6.22 8.70 4.76
CA LEU A 147 -4.86 8.50 4.26
C LEU A 147 -3.97 9.69 4.61
N GLN A 148 -4.45 10.92 4.39
CA GLN A 148 -3.68 12.12 4.74
C GLN A 148 -3.41 12.24 6.24
N LYS A 149 -4.35 11.81 7.09
CA LYS A 149 -4.14 11.72 8.55
C LYS A 149 -3.03 10.73 8.89
N VAL A 150 -3.04 9.54 8.27
CA VAL A 150 -2.01 8.51 8.47
C VAL A 150 -0.63 9.02 8.04
N ILE A 151 -0.52 9.73 6.91
CA ILE A 151 0.73 10.35 6.46
C ILE A 151 1.24 11.36 7.50
N ASN A 152 0.36 12.29 7.90
CA ASN A 152 0.73 13.36 8.84
C ASN A 152 1.09 12.83 10.24
N GLU A 153 0.36 11.84 10.72
CA GLU A 153 0.60 11.18 12.01
C GLU A 153 1.94 10.45 12.01
N ASN A 154 2.22 9.66 10.97
CA ASN A 154 3.50 8.95 10.85
C ASN A 154 4.70 9.91 10.80
N GLN A 155 4.58 11.03 10.06
CA GLN A 155 5.63 12.06 10.02
C GLN A 155 5.85 12.74 11.38
N ARG A 156 4.78 13.02 12.12
CA ARG A 156 4.86 13.63 13.46
C ARG A 156 5.49 12.68 14.48
N ILE A 157 5.07 11.42 14.50
CA ILE A 157 5.59 10.44 15.46
C ILE A 157 7.07 10.14 15.17
N SER A 158 7.46 10.03 13.90
CA SER A 158 8.86 9.82 13.50
C SER A 158 9.76 10.96 13.96
N THR A 159 9.31 12.22 13.87
CA THR A 159 10.07 13.38 14.35
C THR A 159 10.15 13.45 15.87
N GLN A 160 9.07 13.12 16.59
CA GLN A 160 9.04 13.08 18.05
C GLN A 160 9.91 11.97 18.65
N GLN A 161 9.96 10.78 18.04
CA GLN A 161 10.86 9.70 18.45
C GLN A 161 12.34 10.08 18.27
N ARG A 162 12.70 10.81 17.20
CA ARG A 162 14.09 11.29 17.04
C ARG A 162 14.49 12.28 18.13
N GLN A 163 13.58 13.13 18.60
CA GLN A 163 13.85 14.11 19.66
C GLN A 163 13.97 13.47 21.04
N THR A 164 13.15 12.47 21.34
CA THR A 164 13.20 11.74 22.63
C THR A 164 14.49 10.91 22.77
N ASN A 165 14.97 10.30 21.68
CA ASN A 165 16.25 9.58 21.67
C ASN A 165 17.46 10.49 21.94
N MET A 166 17.42 11.77 21.53
CA MET A 166 18.53 12.71 21.82
C MET A 166 18.62 13.08 23.30
N ASN A 167 17.50 13.09 24.03
CA ASN A 167 17.46 13.52 25.44
C ASN A 167 17.68 12.36 26.43
N MET A 168 17.46 11.11 26.02
CA MET A 168 17.63 9.94 26.89
C MET A 168 19.09 9.50 27.03
N ASN A 169 19.94 9.84 26.06
CA ASN A 169 21.36 9.46 26.04
C ASN A 169 22.15 10.03 27.24
N ASP A 170 21.66 11.10 27.87
CA ASP A 170 22.28 11.72 29.05
C ASP A 170 21.94 11.00 30.38
N ASN A 171 20.86 10.20 30.43
CA ASN A 171 20.40 9.53 31.68
C ASN A 171 20.82 8.07 31.83
N ILE A 172 21.36 7.43 30.77
CA ILE A 172 21.87 6.04 30.80
C ILE A 172 23.29 5.96 31.42
N PHE A 173 23.85 7.08 31.88
CA PHE A 173 25.27 7.19 32.22
C PHE A 173 25.67 6.75 33.64
N ASP A 174 24.74 6.33 34.52
CA ASP A 174 25.01 5.89 35.90
C ASP A 174 24.83 4.38 36.11
N GLN A 175 25.28 3.56 35.15
CA GLN A 175 25.27 2.11 35.31
C GLN A 175 26.69 1.56 35.15
N SER A 176 27.30 1.08 36.23
CA SER A 176 28.69 0.58 36.21
C SER A 176 28.85 -0.79 35.51
N ASN A 177 27.75 -1.50 35.23
CA ASN A 177 27.76 -2.82 34.59
C ASN A 177 27.56 -2.72 33.06
N PRO A 178 28.55 -3.13 32.24
CA PRO A 178 28.46 -3.08 30.78
C PRO A 178 27.34 -3.96 30.19
N MET A 179 26.99 -5.07 30.85
CA MET A 179 25.88 -5.94 30.43
C MET A 179 24.52 -5.24 30.62
N ALA A 180 24.34 -4.53 31.73
CA ALA A 180 23.12 -3.79 31.99
C ALA A 180 22.94 -2.61 31.01
N LYS A 181 24.03 -1.93 30.64
CA LYS A 181 24.01 -0.92 29.57
C LYS A 181 23.59 -1.51 28.22
N HIS A 182 24.15 -2.67 27.87
CA HIS A 182 23.82 -3.35 26.62
C HIS A 182 22.33 -3.70 26.56
N GLU A 183 21.79 -4.29 27.62
CA GLU A 183 20.39 -4.67 27.72
C GLU A 183 19.46 -3.44 27.66
N ALA A 184 19.83 -2.34 28.33
CA ALA A 184 19.07 -1.09 28.26
C ALA A 184 18.98 -0.53 26.82
N VAL A 185 20.11 -0.46 26.11
CA VAL A 185 20.14 0.02 24.71
C VAL A 185 19.42 -0.95 23.78
N LEU A 186 19.52 -2.26 24.03
CA LEU A 186 18.80 -3.25 23.23
C LEU A 186 17.29 -3.10 23.41
N ASN A 187 16.80 -2.98 24.64
CA ASN A 187 15.38 -2.77 24.93
C ASN A 187 14.86 -1.48 24.31
N GLU A 188 15.62 -0.38 24.39
CA GLU A 188 15.26 0.88 23.73
C GLU A 188 15.14 0.70 22.21
N ASN A 189 16.12 0.03 21.57
CA ASN A 189 16.03 -0.23 20.14
C ASN A 189 14.80 -1.09 19.79
N LEU A 190 14.45 -2.08 20.60
CA LEU A 190 13.28 -2.93 20.39
C LEU A 190 11.97 -2.13 20.52
N ASP A 191 11.87 -1.22 21.50
CA ASP A 191 10.71 -0.34 21.65
C ASP A 191 10.55 0.61 20.45
N LEU A 192 11.67 1.18 19.98
CA LEU A 192 11.69 2.00 18.76
C LEU A 192 11.27 1.20 17.53
N MET A 193 11.74 -0.05 17.40
CA MET A 193 11.35 -0.96 16.34
C MET A 193 9.85 -1.28 16.41
N GLN A 194 9.31 -1.58 17.59
CA GLN A 194 7.88 -1.82 17.79
C GLN A 194 7.05 -0.61 17.37
N GLY A 195 7.49 0.60 17.74
CA GLY A 195 6.84 1.85 17.34
C GLY A 195 6.86 2.04 15.82
N GLY A 196 8.00 1.83 15.17
CA GLY A 196 8.11 1.97 13.72
C GLY A 196 7.37 0.89 12.92
N ILE A 197 7.36 -0.36 13.40
CA ILE A 197 6.51 -1.41 12.80
C ILE A 197 5.03 -1.07 12.92
N SER A 198 4.60 -0.50 14.05
CA SER A 198 3.21 -0.06 14.24
C SER A 198 2.84 1.06 13.27
N ARG A 199 3.75 2.02 13.06
CA ARG A 199 3.59 3.08 12.04
C ARG A 199 3.50 2.52 10.62
N LEU A 200 4.41 1.61 10.26
CA LEU A 200 4.39 0.91 8.97
C LEU A 200 3.07 0.15 8.77
N LYS A 201 2.55 -0.50 9.81
CA LYS A 201 1.26 -1.18 9.75
C LYS A 201 0.13 -0.19 9.46
N ASN A 202 0.07 0.94 10.18
CA ASN A 202 -0.95 1.95 9.94
C ASN A 202 -0.87 2.52 8.51
N LEU A 203 0.34 2.77 8.03
CA LEU A 203 0.60 3.21 6.67
C LEU A 203 0.12 2.17 5.66
N SER A 204 0.49 0.90 5.83
CA SER A 204 0.06 -0.20 4.97
C SER A 204 -1.47 -0.37 4.95
N LEU A 205 -2.16 -0.20 6.08
CA LEU A 205 -3.62 -0.23 6.13
C LEU A 205 -4.23 0.97 5.40
N GLY A 206 -3.64 2.16 5.55
CA GLY A 206 -4.06 3.35 4.81
C GLY A 206 -3.92 3.17 3.30
N LEU A 207 -2.75 2.69 2.86
CA LEU A 207 -2.46 2.37 1.45
C LEU A 207 -3.44 1.32 0.90
N GLN A 208 -3.72 0.25 1.66
CA GLN A 208 -4.65 -0.79 1.25
C GLN A 208 -6.06 -0.23 1.02
N ASN A 209 -6.57 0.55 1.97
CA ASN A 209 -7.90 1.14 1.85
C ASN A 209 -8.01 2.09 0.64
N GLU A 210 -6.97 2.88 0.38
CA GLU A 210 -6.92 3.78 -0.78
C GLU A 210 -6.93 3.00 -2.10
N ILE A 211 -6.12 1.94 -2.19
CA ILE A 211 -6.08 1.06 -3.37
C ILE A 211 -7.45 0.42 -3.61
N ASP A 212 -8.11 -0.09 -2.57
CA ASP A 212 -9.43 -0.71 -2.68
C ASP A 212 -10.48 0.32 -3.15
N SER A 213 -10.47 1.54 -2.61
CA SER A 213 -11.38 2.63 -3.05
C SER A 213 -11.14 3.04 -4.50
N GLN A 214 -9.87 3.14 -4.92
CA GLN A 214 -9.51 3.43 -6.31
C GLN A 214 -9.89 2.29 -7.26
N ASN A 215 -9.78 1.03 -6.86
CA ASN A 215 -10.24 -0.12 -7.65
C ASN A 215 -11.75 -0.04 -7.91
N ASP A 216 -12.56 0.22 -6.87
CA ASP A 216 -14.00 0.41 -7.02
C ASP A 216 -14.34 1.60 -7.94
N GLN A 217 -13.54 2.66 -7.88
CA GLN A 217 -13.67 3.82 -8.77
C GLN A 217 -13.33 3.49 -10.22
N LEU A 218 -12.28 2.70 -10.47
CA LEU A 218 -11.90 2.25 -11.81
C LEU A 218 -13.01 1.43 -12.47
N GLU A 219 -13.69 0.56 -11.72
CA GLU A 219 -14.86 -0.18 -12.23
C GLU A 219 -16.01 0.76 -12.64
N SER A 220 -16.31 1.76 -11.79
CA SER A 220 -17.31 2.81 -12.07
C SER A 220 -16.96 3.59 -13.35
N ILE A 221 -15.70 4.03 -13.46
CA ILE A 221 -15.15 4.75 -14.63
C ILE A 221 -15.27 3.89 -15.88
N THR A 222 -14.87 2.62 -15.82
CA THR A 222 -14.93 1.68 -16.95
C THR A 222 -16.37 1.55 -17.45
N SER A 223 -17.32 1.30 -16.55
CA SER A 223 -18.73 1.17 -16.93
C SER A 223 -19.33 2.47 -17.50
N LYS A 224 -18.92 3.64 -16.98
CA LYS A 224 -19.35 4.94 -17.51
C LYS A 224 -18.75 5.21 -18.90
N ALA A 225 -17.50 4.83 -19.12
CA ALA A 225 -16.81 4.97 -20.39
C ALA A 225 -17.41 4.09 -21.48
N GLU A 226 -17.67 2.80 -21.21
CA GLU A 226 -18.31 1.88 -22.16
C GLU A 226 -19.70 2.37 -22.58
N ARG A 227 -20.50 2.88 -21.63
CA ARG A 227 -21.82 3.47 -21.91
C ARG A 227 -21.71 4.72 -22.78
N ALA A 228 -20.72 5.57 -22.53
CA ALA A 228 -20.47 6.76 -23.34
C ALA A 228 -20.05 6.36 -24.76
N ASP A 229 -19.08 5.47 -24.91
CA ASP A 229 -18.57 4.99 -26.22
C ASP A 229 -19.69 4.37 -27.06
N THR A 230 -20.51 3.49 -26.48
CA THR A 230 -21.63 2.86 -27.19
C THR A 230 -22.60 3.91 -27.73
N ARG A 231 -23.01 4.87 -26.89
CA ARG A 231 -23.94 5.93 -27.30
C ARG A 231 -23.33 6.87 -28.35
N ILE A 232 -22.05 7.24 -28.21
CA ILE A 232 -21.36 8.08 -29.21
C ILE A 232 -21.32 7.37 -30.57
N ARG A 233 -21.02 6.07 -30.60
CA ARG A 233 -21.02 5.28 -31.84
C ARG A 233 -22.39 5.27 -32.51
N ASP A 234 -23.45 5.09 -31.74
CA ASP A 234 -24.82 5.09 -32.27
C ASP A 234 -25.23 6.47 -32.78
N GLN A 235 -24.86 7.54 -32.08
CA GLN A 235 -25.10 8.91 -32.51
C GLN A 235 -24.34 9.26 -33.80
N ASN A 236 -23.08 8.84 -33.91
CA ASN A 236 -22.30 9.00 -35.12
C ASN A 236 -22.95 8.30 -36.33
N ARG A 237 -23.50 7.09 -36.13
CA ARG A 237 -24.27 6.40 -37.18
C ARG A 237 -25.54 7.16 -37.57
N GLN A 238 -26.31 7.63 -36.59
CA GLN A 238 -27.53 8.40 -36.84
C GLN A 238 -27.25 9.71 -37.58
N MET A 239 -26.24 10.46 -37.14
CA MET A 239 -25.81 11.70 -37.79
C MET A 239 -25.39 11.44 -39.25
N GLY A 240 -24.66 10.36 -39.51
CA GLY A 240 -24.29 9.95 -40.86
C GLY A 240 -25.48 9.54 -41.75
N GLN A 241 -26.62 9.15 -41.16
CA GLN A 241 -27.87 8.91 -41.90
C GLN A 241 -28.63 10.21 -42.19
N ILE A 242 -28.61 11.18 -41.28
CA ILE A 242 -29.28 12.49 -41.45
C ILE A 242 -28.59 13.32 -42.53
N LEU A 243 -27.27 13.19 -42.69
CA LEU A 243 -26.48 13.95 -43.66
C LEU A 243 -26.52 13.37 -45.09
N LYS A 244 -27.19 12.23 -45.30
CA LYS A 244 -27.39 11.62 -46.62
C LYS A 244 -28.77 11.98 -47.16
#